data_AF-A0A1D2QZE3-F1
#
_entry.id   AF-A0A1D2QZE3-F1
#
_cell.length_a   1.000
_cell.length_b   1.000
_cell.length_c   1.000
_cell.angle_alpha   90.00
_cell.angle_beta   90.00
_cell.angle_gamma   90.00
#
_symmetry.space_group_name_H-M   'P 1'
#
loop_
_entity.id
_entity.type
_entity.pdbx_description
1 polymer ?
#
loop_
_entity_poly.entity_id
_entity_poly.type
_entity_poly.pdbx_seq_one_letter_code
_entity_poly.pdbx_strand_id
1 'polypeptide(L)'
;MADKKYYALREGNKDTNHMFRGRTPGQAALKAARRGFKDIQLRERRKKKDGMWRVHVFEGSVEKVPKPKNAPDWLSDRINKSKVKKIRVDKIKEL
;
A
#
# COMPACT_ATOMS: atom_id res chain seq x y z
N MET A 1 6.69 -15.49 -13.53
CA MET A 1 5.83 -14.50 -12.83
C MET A 1 6.48 -14.15 -11.49
N ALA A 2 6.54 -12.87 -11.10
CA ALA A 2 7.16 -12.51 -9.81
C ALA A 2 6.26 -12.89 -8.62
N ASP A 3 6.86 -13.51 -7.60
CA ASP A 3 6.18 -13.89 -6.37
C ASP A 3 5.62 -12.70 -5.58
N LYS A 4 4.48 -12.95 -4.93
CA LYS A 4 3.84 -11.96 -4.07
C LYS A 4 4.67 -11.79 -2.79
N LYS A 5 4.96 -10.54 -2.44
CA LYS A 5 5.69 -10.16 -1.23
C LYS A 5 4.72 -9.67 -0.16
N TYR A 6 5.18 -9.72 1.09
CA TYR A 6 4.48 -9.19 2.26
C TYR A 6 5.18 -7.92 2.72
N TYR A 7 4.36 -6.92 3.04
CA TYR A 7 4.79 -5.62 3.52
C TYR A 7 4.11 -5.33 4.85
N ALA A 8 4.88 -4.98 5.88
CA ALA A 8 4.35 -4.58 7.17
C ALA A 8 4.10 -3.07 7.16
N LEU A 9 2.94 -2.63 7.66
CA LEU A 9 2.66 -1.22 7.85
C LEU A 9 3.40 -0.72 9.10
N ARG A 10 4.07 0.43 9.00
CA ARG A 10 4.74 1.11 10.11
C ARG A 10 4.01 2.38 10.49
N GLU A 11 3.90 2.61 11.78
CA GLU A 11 3.43 3.85 12.39
C GLU A 11 4.41 4.24 13.50
N GLY A 12 4.84 5.50 13.54
CA GLY A 12 5.73 6.00 14.60
C GLY A 12 7.02 5.18 14.78
N ASN A 13 7.66 4.76 13.67
CA ASN A 13 8.84 3.90 13.65
C ASN A 13 8.64 2.48 14.21
N LYS A 14 7.42 2.03 14.49
CA LYS A 14 7.15 0.65 14.89
C LYS A 14 6.33 -0.07 13.83
N ASP A 15 6.60 -1.36 13.68
CA ASP A 15 5.77 -2.22 12.84
C ASP A 15 4.42 -2.45 13.55
N THR A 16 3.33 -2.26 12.81
CA THR A 16 1.96 -2.53 13.27
C THR A 16 1.59 -3.99 12.98
N ASN A 17 0.44 -4.43 13.51
CA ASN A 17 -0.12 -5.75 13.22
C ASN A 17 -0.68 -5.87 11.78
N HIS A 18 -0.71 -4.78 11.00
CA HIS A 18 -1.23 -4.80 9.64
C HIS A 18 -0.16 -5.24 8.63
N MET A 19 -0.42 -6.38 7.97
CA MET A 19 0.38 -6.85 6.85
C MET A 19 -0.39 -6.82 5.54
N PHE A 20 0.23 -6.28 4.50
CA PHE A 20 -0.33 -6.18 3.16
C PHE A 20 0.46 -7.03 2.17
N ARG A 21 -0.25 -7.82 1.36
CA ARG A 21 0.33 -8.66 0.31
C ARG A 21 0.21 -8.01 -1.06
N GLY A 22 1.29 -7.96 -1.84
CA GLY A 22 1.30 -7.41 -3.20
C GLY A 22 2.50 -7.88 -4.02
N ARG A 23 2.42 -7.83 -5.35
CA ARG A 23 3.61 -8.07 -6.20
C ARG A 23 4.57 -6.90 -6.10
N THR A 24 4.04 -5.68 -6.11
CA THR A 24 4.77 -4.42 -5.94
C THR A 24 4.37 -3.73 -4.62
N PRO A 25 5.23 -2.86 -4.06
CA PRO A 25 4.89 -2.10 -2.86
C PRO A 25 3.69 -1.18 -3.09
N GLY A 26 3.52 -0.63 -4.30
CA GLY A 26 2.35 0.19 -4.66
C GLY A 26 1.03 -0.57 -4.61
N GLN A 27 1.00 -1.85 -5.00
CA GLN A 27 -0.21 -2.68 -4.87
C GLN A 27 -0.57 -2.94 -3.40
N ALA A 28 0.44 -3.12 -2.54
CA ALA A 28 0.21 -3.24 -1.11
C ALA A 28 -0.30 -1.91 -0.52
N ALA A 29 0.27 -0.78 -0.97
CA ALA A 29 -0.18 0.54 -0.54
C ALA A 29 -1.61 0.85 -0.99
N LEU A 30 -2.03 0.45 -2.20
CA LEU A 30 -3.41 0.60 -2.65
C LEU A 30 -4.40 -0.11 -1.73
N LYS A 31 -4.02 -1.30 -1.21
CA LYS A 31 -4.83 -2.03 -0.23
C LYS A 31 -4.88 -1.31 1.11
N ALA A 32 -3.78 -0.72 1.55
CA ALA A 32 -3.74 0.09 2.76
C ALA A 32 -4.60 1.35 2.62
N ALA A 33 -4.48 2.09 1.50
CA ALA A 33 -5.31 3.26 1.20
C ALA A 33 -6.81 2.91 1.19
N ARG A 34 -7.18 1.77 0.58
CA ARG A 34 -8.57 1.30 0.58
C ARG A 34 -9.10 0.94 1.97
N ARG A 35 -8.23 0.62 2.93
CA ARG A 35 -8.60 0.41 4.34
C ARG A 35 -8.74 1.71 5.13
N GLY A 36 -8.34 2.85 4.56
CA GLY A 36 -8.45 4.17 5.20
C GLY A 36 -7.12 4.80 5.63
N PHE A 37 -5.99 4.11 5.44
CA PHE A 37 -4.67 4.67 5.77
C PHE A 37 -4.26 5.74 4.76
N LYS A 38 -3.90 6.93 5.24
CA LYS A 38 -3.42 8.05 4.40
C LYS A 38 -1.90 8.11 4.36
N ASP A 39 -1.25 8.11 5.52
CA ASP A 39 0.21 8.05 5.62
C ASP A 39 0.66 6.59 5.68
N ILE A 40 1.09 6.05 4.55
CA ILE A 40 1.34 4.62 4.41
C ILE A 40 2.85 4.38 4.34
N GLN A 41 3.43 3.86 5.43
CA GLN A 41 4.82 3.41 5.46
C GLN A 41 4.87 1.89 5.40
N LEU A 42 5.33 1.33 4.27
CA LEU A 42 5.37 -0.12 4.04
C LEU A 42 6.78 -0.66 4.05
N ARG A 43 7.10 -1.49 5.04
CA ARG A 43 8.38 -2.19 5.15
C ARG A 43 8.36 -3.55 4.47
N GLU A 44 9.39 -3.86 3.68
CA GLU A 44 9.59 -5.22 3.15
C GLU A 44 9.99 -6.22 4.25
N ARG A 45 9.38 -7.42 4.27
CA ARG A 45 9.65 -8.45 5.30
C ARG A 45 11.05 -9.07 5.23
N ARG A 46 11.77 -8.96 4.10
CA ARG A 46 13.13 -9.50 3.95
C ARG A 46 14.12 -8.38 3.70
N LYS A 47 15.32 -8.49 4.27
CA LYS A 47 16.47 -7.63 3.94
C LYS A 47 16.84 -7.81 2.46
N LYS A 48 17.34 -6.74 1.83
CA LYS A 48 17.95 -6.82 0.50
C LYS A 48 19.35 -7.42 0.59
N LYS A 49 19.98 -7.65 -0.57
CA LYS A 49 21.38 -8.11 -0.66
C LYS A 49 22.33 -7.19 0.13
N ASP A 50 22.03 -5.88 0.14
CA ASP A 50 22.77 -4.86 0.89
C ASP A 50 22.61 -4.97 2.44
N GLY A 51 21.85 -5.94 2.96
CA GLY A 51 21.60 -6.11 4.40
C GLY A 51 20.62 -5.09 5.02
N MET A 52 20.15 -4.11 4.24
CA MET A 52 19.24 -3.06 4.70
C MET A 52 17.76 -3.41 4.46
N TRP A 53 16.91 -2.88 5.34
CA TRP A 53 15.46 -2.86 5.20
C TRP A 53 15.03 -1.72 4.28
N ARG A 54 13.99 -1.96 3.49
CA ARG A 54 13.38 -0.93 2.63
C ARG A 54 12.00 -0.60 3.15
N VAL A 55 11.78 0.69 3.45
CA VAL A 55 10.49 1.24 3.81
C VAL A 55 10.03 2.14 2.68
N HIS A 56 8.92 1.79 2.07
CA HIS A 56 8.33 2.56 0.99
C HIS A 56 7.27 3.47 1.59
N VAL A 57 7.45 4.78 1.43
CA VAL A 57 6.53 5.78 1.96
C VAL A 57 5.61 6.25 0.85
N PHE A 58 4.32 6.17 1.12
CA PHE A 58 3.26 6.53 0.19
C PHE A 58 2.22 7.41 0.86
N GLU A 59 1.60 8.25 0.05
CA GLU A 59 0.39 9.00 0.39
C GLU A 59 -0.80 8.30 -0.27
N GLY A 60 -1.76 7.86 0.55
CA GLY A 60 -2.99 7.21 0.14
C GLY A 60 -4.17 8.17 0.13
N SER A 61 -4.99 8.10 -0.91
CA SER A 61 -6.26 8.80 -0.97
C SER A 61 -7.37 7.89 -1.50
N VAL A 62 -8.62 8.23 -1.18
CA VAL A 62 -9.80 7.53 -1.69
C VAL A 62 -10.74 8.57 -2.27
N GLU A 63 -11.05 8.42 -3.55
CA GLU A 63 -11.97 9.30 -4.28
C GLU A 63 -13.24 8.54 -4.67
N LYS A 64 -14.39 9.22 -4.65
CA LYS A 64 -15.65 8.68 -5.18
C LYS A 64 -15.71 8.97 -6.68
N VAL A 65 -15.67 7.92 -7.48
CA VAL A 65 -15.78 8.01 -8.95
C VAL A 65 -17.13 7.47 -9.41
N PRO A 66 -17.71 7.99 -10.51
CA PRO A 66 -18.94 7.43 -11.07
C PRO A 66 -18.71 6.01 -11.58
N LYS A 67 -19.76 5.18 -11.57
CA LYS A 67 -19.71 3.83 -12.14
C LYS A 67 -19.40 3.89 -13.64
N PRO A 68 -18.60 2.94 -14.17
CA PRO A 68 -18.35 2.86 -15.62
C PRO A 68 -19.64 2.48 -16.36
N LYS A 69 -19.74 2.84 -17.65
CA LYS A 69 -20.94 2.59 -18.46
C LYS A 69 -21.34 1.10 -18.56
N ASN A 70 -20.36 0.19 -18.49
CA ASN A 70 -20.59 -1.26 -18.51
C ASN A 70 -20.74 -1.87 -17.10
N ALA A 71 -21.08 -1.07 -16.09
CA ALA A 71 -21.29 -1.57 -14.74
C ALA A 71 -22.62 -2.35 -14.65
N PRO A 72 -22.70 -3.43 -13.85
CA PRO A 72 -23.96 -4.12 -13.57
C PRO A 72 -24.97 -3.23 -12.83
N ASP A 73 -26.26 -3.50 -13.00
CA ASP A 73 -27.34 -2.70 -12.41
C ASP A 73 -27.40 -2.72 -10.88
N TRP A 74 -26.89 -3.79 -10.25
CA TRP A 74 -26.80 -3.90 -8.79
C TRP A 74 -25.73 -2.99 -8.16
N LEU A 75 -24.88 -2.34 -8.96
CA LEU A 75 -23.79 -1.50 -8.49
C LEU A 75 -24.23 -0.04 -8.34
N SER A 76 -23.96 0.53 -7.16
CA SER A 76 -24.27 1.93 -6.84
C SER A 76 -23.61 2.91 -7.83
N ASP A 77 -24.25 4.07 -8.05
CA ASP A 77 -23.81 5.07 -9.04
C ASP A 77 -22.41 5.64 -8.78
N ARG A 78 -21.95 5.59 -7.52
CA ARG A 78 -20.61 6.01 -7.11
C ARG A 78 -19.86 4.88 -6.43
N ILE A 79 -18.57 4.77 -6.74
CA ILE A 79 -17.67 3.73 -6.25
C ILE A 79 -16.44 4.40 -5.65
N ASN A 80 -15.95 3.87 -4.53
CA ASN A 80 -14.68 4.29 -3.94
C ASN A 80 -13.49 3.73 -4.74
N LYS A 81 -12.64 4.62 -5.25
CA LYS A 81 -11.38 4.28 -5.93
C LYS A 81 -10.21 4.80 -5.11
N SER A 82 -9.41 3.88 -4.59
CA SER A 82 -8.17 4.20 -3.90
C SER A 82 -7.09 4.61 -4.89
N LYS A 83 -6.36 5.68 -4.59
CA LYS A 83 -5.15 6.12 -5.28
C LYS A 83 -4.00 6.19 -4.28
N VAL A 84 -2.79 6.10 -4.80
CA VAL A 84 -1.58 6.18 -3.99
C VAL A 84 -0.50 6.93 -4.77
N LYS A 85 0.18 7.86 -4.11
CA LYS A 85 1.35 8.55 -4.63
C LYS A 85 2.58 8.09 -3.87
N LYS A 86 3.65 7.72 -4.59
CA LYS A 86 4.92 7.35 -3.96
C LYS A 86 5.68 8.62 -3.61
N ILE A 87 6.05 8.78 -2.34
CA ILE A 87 6.82 9.94 -1.88
C ILE A 87 8.31 9.59 -1.92
N ARG A 88 8.71 8.55 -1.19
CA ARG A 88 10.13 8.18 -1.05
C ARG A 88 10.32 6.71 -0.66
N VAL A 89 11.58 6.29 -0.61
CA VAL A 89 11.99 4.98 -0.09
C VAL A 89 13.12 5.19 0.90
N ASP A 90 12.88 4.83 2.16
CA ASP A 90 13.87 4.91 3.21
C ASP A 90 14.62 3.57 3.32
N LYS A 91 15.92 3.67 3.65
CA LYS A 91 16.78 2.53 3.94
C LYS A 91 17.11 2.55 5.42
N ILE A 92 16.72 1.51 6.13
CA ILE A 92 16.97 1.37 7.56
C ILE A 92 17.85 0.14 7.82
N LYS A 93 18.84 0.29 8.70
CA LYS A 93 19.75 -0.80 9.09
C LYS A 93 19.12 -1.69 10.17
N GLU A 94 18.40 -1.05 11.10
CA GLU A 94 17.75 -1.65 12.27
C GLU A 94 16.28 -1.22 12.33
N LEU A 95 15.47 -1.98 13.09
CA LEU A 95 14.01 -1.87 13.09
C LEU A 95 13.47 -0.96 14.18
#